data_AF-A0A5B2UJU0-F1
#
_entry.id   AF-A0A5B2UJU0-F1
#
_cell.length_a   1.000
_cell.length_b   1.000
_cell.length_c   1.000
_cell.angle_alpha   90.00
_cell.angle_beta   90.00
_cell.angle_gamma   90.00
#
_symmetry.space_group_name_H-M   'P 1'
#
loop_
_entity.id
_entity.type
_entity.pdbx_description
1 polymer ?
#
loop_
_entity_poly.entity_id
_entity_poly.type
_entity_poly.pdbx_seq_one_letter_code
_entity_poly.pdbx_strand_id
1 'polypeptide(L)'
;MIVYQESITAPPKGFSCTSTPSFIFALNPTLGSVSTGNVFPLGKTGLSLKVKYQDFDYLSANYVLPGIAYSDPARNYTIEIIKTSEQPVNNIVPAGLLGTHQIGNLDLVKLNLVNPITLNSSSCQTPEVSVRMGDDYQLQEFSKVGDTPRTIKFNIGLNQCQTGIQKVTYSLKATSQVIDQKNGIVALNSSSTAKGLGLKLMDEAGQPIALGTTYTFNGFNTSGSSFQIPLSAAYYRLADKLEAGTANASVTFTVNYL
;
A
#
# COMPACT_ATOMS: atom_id res chain seq x y z
N MET A 1 -4.69 11.13 -2.73
CA MET A 1 -5.86 10.88 -3.59
C MET A 1 -7.12 10.91 -2.74
N ILE A 2 -8.19 11.58 -3.18
CA ILE A 2 -9.51 11.57 -2.51
C ILE A 2 -10.16 10.22 -2.82
N VAL A 3 -10.64 9.53 -1.79
CA VAL A 3 -11.26 8.21 -1.88
C VAL A 3 -12.74 8.22 -1.47
N TYR A 4 -13.18 9.29 -0.79
CA TYR A 4 -14.57 9.54 -0.46
C TYR A 4 -14.79 11.04 -0.29
N GLN A 5 -15.96 11.53 -0.73
CA GLN A 5 -16.34 12.93 -0.59
C GLN A 5 -17.85 13.04 -0.41
N GLU A 6 -18.28 13.88 0.53
CA GLU A 6 -19.68 14.19 0.76
C GLU A 6 -19.81 15.67 1.16
N SER A 7 -20.92 16.31 0.78
CA SER A 7 -21.22 17.68 1.14
C SER A 7 -22.53 17.77 1.92
N ILE A 8 -22.53 18.58 2.97
CA ILE A 8 -23.70 18.88 3.78
C ILE A 8 -23.85 20.39 3.95
N THR A 9 -25.09 20.84 4.09
CA THR A 9 -25.38 22.23 4.43
C THR A 9 -25.71 22.32 5.92
N ALA A 10 -24.96 23.14 6.66
CA ALA A 10 -25.27 23.46 8.04
C ALA A 10 -26.28 24.62 8.10
N PRO A 11 -27.31 24.55 8.97
CA PRO A 11 -28.24 25.66 9.16
C PRO A 11 -27.50 26.90 9.68
N PRO A 12 -28.01 28.11 9.36
CA PRO A 12 -27.37 29.37 9.75
C PRO A 12 -27.30 29.50 11.28
N LYS A 13 -26.15 29.94 11.79
CA LYS A 13 -25.95 30.26 13.21
C LYS A 13 -25.22 31.59 13.31
N GLY A 14 -25.79 32.61 13.94
CA GLY A 14 -25.08 33.87 14.16
C GLY A 14 -24.21 33.83 15.42
N PHE A 15 -22.95 34.28 15.32
CA PHE A 15 -22.10 34.53 16.48
C PHE A 15 -21.32 35.83 16.28
N SER A 16 -21.03 36.55 17.37
CA SER A 16 -20.17 37.73 17.33
C SER A 16 -18.94 37.51 18.21
N CYS A 17 -17.78 37.99 17.76
CA CYS A 17 -16.53 37.89 18.50
C CYS A 17 -15.96 39.28 18.73
N THR A 18 -15.55 39.57 19.97
CA THR A 18 -14.94 40.84 20.38
C THR A 18 -13.41 40.75 20.50
N SER A 19 -12.84 39.56 20.26
CA SER A 19 -11.40 39.25 20.32
C SER A 19 -10.98 38.47 19.06
N THR A 20 -9.71 38.05 18.96
CA THR A 20 -9.19 37.14 17.90
C THR A 20 -9.32 35.67 18.33
N PRO A 21 -10.46 34.98 18.14
CA PRO A 21 -10.63 33.60 18.55
C PRO A 21 -9.89 32.64 17.60
N SER A 22 -9.52 31.47 18.12
CA SER A 22 -9.23 30.32 17.27
C SER A 22 -10.46 30.00 16.41
N PHE A 23 -10.24 29.59 15.16
CA PHE A 23 -11.29 29.14 14.26
C PHE A 23 -10.80 27.89 13.56
N ILE A 24 -11.02 26.76 14.21
CA ILE A 24 -10.29 25.53 13.94
C ILE A 24 -11.23 24.34 13.77
N PHE A 25 -10.75 23.33 13.06
CA PHE A 25 -11.33 22.01 13.17
C PHE A 25 -10.59 21.20 14.23
N ALA A 26 -11.28 20.87 15.31
CA ALA A 26 -10.82 20.01 16.37
C ALA A 26 -11.20 18.55 16.05
N LEU A 27 -10.20 17.75 15.70
CA LEU A 27 -10.36 16.31 15.46
C LEU A 27 -10.84 15.60 16.73
N ASN A 28 -11.69 14.58 16.59
CA ASN A 28 -12.01 13.69 17.70
C ASN A 28 -10.73 13.04 18.26
N PRO A 29 -10.40 13.21 19.55
CA PRO A 29 -9.16 12.68 20.14
C PRO A 29 -8.98 11.16 19.98
N THR A 30 -10.07 10.40 19.81
CA THR A 30 -9.99 8.95 19.57
C THR A 30 -9.44 8.59 18.18
N LEU A 31 -9.52 9.51 17.22
CA LEU A 31 -9.00 9.36 15.86
C LEU A 31 -7.57 9.91 15.72
N GLY A 32 -7.11 10.72 16.68
CA GLY A 32 -5.75 11.23 16.72
C GLY A 32 -5.69 12.65 17.26
N SER A 33 -4.53 13.30 17.08
CA SER A 33 -4.34 14.70 17.45
C SER A 33 -3.59 15.42 16.33
N VAL A 34 -3.98 16.68 16.09
CA VAL A 34 -3.36 17.57 15.11
C VAL A 34 -3.30 18.95 15.74
N SER A 35 -2.11 19.54 15.76
CA SER A 35 -1.89 20.89 16.27
C SER A 35 -1.69 21.92 15.17
N THR A 36 -1.37 21.51 13.94
CA THR A 36 -1.13 22.40 12.80
C THR A 36 -1.57 21.79 11.47
N GLY A 37 -1.99 22.64 10.52
CA GLY A 37 -2.35 22.20 9.16
C GLY A 37 -3.82 21.81 9.03
N ASN A 38 -4.18 21.19 7.90
CA ASN A 38 -5.58 20.94 7.49
C ASN A 38 -5.85 19.46 7.11
N VAL A 39 -4.94 18.55 7.51
CA VAL A 39 -5.03 17.12 7.26
C VAL A 39 -5.14 16.41 8.61
N PHE A 40 -6.23 15.69 8.82
CA PHE A 40 -6.56 15.11 10.12
C PHE A 40 -6.58 13.57 10.05
N PRO A 41 -5.74 12.84 10.78
CA PRO A 41 -5.71 11.37 10.72
C PRO A 41 -7.05 10.77 11.19
N LEU A 42 -7.46 9.67 10.56
CA LEU A 42 -8.64 8.91 10.94
C LEU A 42 -8.22 7.62 11.65
N GLY A 43 -7.56 7.75 12.80
CA GLY A 43 -6.98 6.63 13.55
C GLY A 43 -5.77 6.00 12.84
N LYS A 44 -5.56 4.70 13.05
CA LYS A 44 -4.48 3.92 12.41
C LYS A 44 -4.90 3.34 11.05
N THR A 45 -5.76 4.04 10.31
CA THR A 45 -6.32 3.59 9.03
C THR A 45 -5.43 3.91 7.84
N GLY A 46 -4.45 4.81 7.99
CA GLY A 46 -3.71 5.31 6.83
C GLY A 46 -4.50 6.28 5.94
N LEU A 47 -5.61 6.78 6.47
CA LEU A 47 -6.49 7.75 5.85
C LEU A 47 -6.49 9.04 6.67
N SER A 48 -6.76 10.15 6.00
CA SER A 48 -6.97 11.42 6.66
C SER A 48 -8.20 12.13 6.13
N LEU A 49 -8.84 12.91 6.99
CA LEU A 49 -9.92 13.82 6.70
C LEU A 49 -9.35 15.19 6.33
N LYS A 50 -9.93 15.80 5.31
CA LYS A 50 -9.89 17.24 5.09
C LYS A 50 -11.32 17.76 5.10
N VAL A 51 -11.54 18.93 5.69
CA VAL A 51 -12.86 19.56 5.76
C VAL A 51 -12.80 20.86 4.98
N LYS A 52 -13.43 20.88 3.81
CA LYS A 52 -13.59 22.09 3.01
C LYS A 52 -14.79 22.86 3.53
N TYR A 53 -14.64 24.16 3.71
CA TYR A 53 -15.66 25.02 4.28
C TYR A 53 -15.89 26.21 3.37
N GLN A 54 -17.02 26.28 2.66
CA GLN A 54 -17.31 27.18 1.53
C GLN A 54 -16.61 28.57 1.47
N ASP A 55 -16.56 29.32 2.56
CA ASP A 55 -16.00 30.69 2.58
C ASP A 55 -14.48 30.72 2.87
N PHE A 56 -13.94 29.58 3.27
CA PHE A 56 -12.53 29.28 3.43
C PHE A 56 -12.14 28.11 2.49
N ASP A 57 -10.86 27.81 2.36
CA ASP A 57 -10.49 26.57 1.66
C ASP A 57 -10.74 25.37 2.59
N TYR A 58 -9.70 24.86 3.23
CA TYR A 58 -9.81 23.81 4.24
C TYR A 58 -9.69 24.37 5.65
N LEU A 59 -10.54 23.88 6.55
CA LEU A 59 -10.39 24.13 7.97
C LEU A 59 -9.06 23.57 8.47
N SER A 60 -8.43 24.31 9.38
CA SER A 60 -7.12 23.98 9.94
C SER A 60 -7.19 23.80 11.45
N ALA A 61 -6.22 23.09 12.04
CA ALA A 61 -6.08 22.91 13.47
C ALA A 61 -5.57 24.17 14.21
N ASN A 62 -5.07 25.19 13.49
CA ASN A 62 -4.36 26.33 14.10
C ASN A 62 -4.69 27.69 13.48
N TYR A 63 -5.82 27.79 12.78
CA TYR A 63 -6.24 29.06 12.22
C TYR A 63 -6.87 29.98 13.29
N VAL A 64 -6.63 31.28 13.17
CA VAL A 64 -7.11 32.32 14.10
C VAL A 64 -7.81 33.39 13.28
N LEU A 65 -9.02 33.77 13.70
CA LEU A 65 -9.76 34.85 13.06
C LEU A 65 -9.29 36.22 13.55
N PRO A 66 -9.23 37.23 12.66
CA PRO A 66 -9.12 38.63 13.06
C PRO A 66 -10.22 39.06 14.05
N GLY A 67 -9.94 40.01 14.95
CA GLY A 67 -10.89 40.46 15.98
C GLY A 67 -11.92 41.46 15.44
N ILE A 68 -12.87 40.98 14.63
CA ILE A 68 -13.96 41.78 14.07
C ILE A 68 -15.30 41.07 14.26
N ALA A 69 -16.41 41.79 14.09
CA ALA A 69 -17.74 41.17 14.09
C ALA A 69 -17.91 40.27 12.86
N TYR A 70 -18.26 39.01 13.08
CA TYR A 70 -18.58 38.06 12.03
C TYR A 70 -20.10 37.87 11.93
N SER A 71 -20.60 37.68 10.72
CA SER A 71 -21.92 37.11 10.48
C SER A 71 -21.68 35.72 9.91
N ASP A 72 -22.28 34.69 10.51
CA ASP A 72 -22.19 33.31 10.03
C ASP A 72 -23.50 32.94 9.29
N PRO A 73 -23.49 32.97 7.94
CA PRO A 73 -24.64 32.57 7.13
C PRO A 73 -24.83 31.04 7.10
N ALA A 74 -25.78 30.53 6.31
CA ALA A 74 -25.81 29.09 6.05
C ALA A 74 -24.53 28.68 5.30
N ARG A 75 -23.93 27.55 5.69
CA ARG A 75 -22.59 27.15 5.22
C ARG A 75 -22.59 25.74 4.68
N ASN A 76 -21.91 25.52 3.56
CA ASN A 76 -21.63 24.19 3.06
C ASN A 76 -20.30 23.67 3.60
N TYR A 77 -20.33 22.46 4.11
CA TYR A 77 -19.16 21.68 4.52
C TYR A 77 -19.01 20.50 3.59
N THR A 78 -17.82 20.30 3.06
CA THR A 78 -17.48 19.10 2.31
C THR A 78 -16.42 18.34 3.08
N ILE A 79 -16.72 17.09 3.42
CA ILE A 79 -15.71 16.17 3.96
C ILE A 79 -15.04 15.46 2.79
N GLU A 80 -13.72 15.38 2.83
CA GLU A 80 -12.90 14.63 1.88
C GLU A 80 -12.03 13.65 2.68
N ILE A 81 -12.16 12.36 2.40
CA ILE A 81 -11.23 11.35 2.93
C ILE A 81 -10.17 11.12 1.87
N ILE A 82 -8.91 11.25 2.28
CA ILE A 82 -7.75 11.05 1.43
C ILE A 82 -6.90 9.89 1.93
N LYS A 83 -6.31 9.15 0.99
CA LYS A 83 -5.26 8.16 1.31
C LYS A 83 -3.97 8.89 1.66
N THR A 84 -3.45 8.69 2.87
CA THR A 84 -2.20 9.29 3.38
C THR A 84 -1.13 8.29 3.79
N SER A 85 -1.44 6.99 3.79
CA SER A 85 -0.43 5.92 3.87
C SER A 85 -0.73 4.79 2.90
N GLU A 86 0.30 4.09 2.45
CA GLU A 86 0.18 2.98 1.50
C GLU A 86 -0.30 1.67 2.12
N GLN A 87 -0.21 1.52 3.44
CA GLN A 87 -0.60 0.32 4.18
C GLN A 87 -1.63 0.63 5.28
N PRO A 88 -2.93 0.67 4.95
CA PRO A 88 -3.98 0.64 5.96
C PRO A 88 -3.90 -0.66 6.77
N VAL A 89 -3.78 -0.57 8.09
CA VAL A 89 -3.98 -1.74 8.98
C VAL A 89 -5.47 -2.03 9.16
N ASN A 90 -6.31 -1.02 8.95
CA ASN A 90 -7.76 -1.10 9.02
C ASN A 90 -8.40 -0.24 7.92
N ASN A 91 -9.29 -0.85 7.14
CA ASN A 91 -9.99 -0.23 6.01
C ASN A 91 -11.32 0.43 6.40
N ILE A 92 -11.63 0.48 7.70
CA ILE A 92 -12.88 1.02 8.22
C ILE A 92 -12.61 2.33 8.96
N VAL A 93 -13.28 3.39 8.53
CA VAL A 93 -13.49 4.58 9.36
C VAL A 93 -14.80 4.35 10.12
N PRO A 94 -14.76 4.22 11.46
CA PRO A 94 -15.95 3.90 12.25
C PRO A 94 -16.97 5.03 12.15
N ALA A 95 -18.26 4.66 12.22
CA ALA A 95 -19.32 5.64 12.45
C ALA A 95 -19.10 6.38 13.78
N GLY A 96 -19.56 7.62 13.85
CA GLY A 96 -19.45 8.48 15.03
C GLY A 96 -18.87 9.85 14.71
N LEU A 97 -18.49 10.56 15.77
CA LEU A 97 -17.95 11.92 15.67
C LEU A 97 -16.57 11.91 15.00
N LEU A 98 -16.45 12.60 13.87
CA LEU A 98 -15.16 12.84 13.21
C LEU A 98 -14.43 14.01 13.87
N GLY A 99 -15.14 15.08 14.18
CA GLY A 99 -14.59 16.25 14.84
C GLY A 99 -15.55 17.43 14.82
N THR A 100 -15.07 18.54 15.35
CA THR A 100 -15.89 19.72 15.60
C THR A 100 -15.22 20.95 15.02
N HIS A 101 -15.98 21.73 14.25
CA HIS A 101 -15.58 23.08 13.89
C HIS A 101 -15.87 24.01 15.07
N GLN A 102 -14.84 24.68 15.58
CA GLN A 102 -14.89 25.47 16.80
C GLN A 102 -14.45 26.90 16.55
N ILE A 103 -15.06 27.82 17.31
CA ILE A 103 -14.57 29.18 17.47
C ILE A 103 -14.31 29.49 18.94
N GLY A 104 -13.05 29.73 19.31
CA GLY A 104 -12.65 29.76 20.71
C GLY A 104 -13.06 28.46 21.42
N ASN A 105 -13.93 28.57 22.42
CA ASN A 105 -14.48 27.44 23.17
C ASN A 105 -15.90 27.02 22.71
N LEU A 106 -16.40 27.59 21.61
CA LEU A 106 -17.76 27.33 21.10
C LEU A 106 -17.74 26.30 19.98
N ASP A 107 -18.56 25.27 20.11
CA ASP A 107 -18.82 24.27 19.06
C ASP A 107 -19.83 24.83 18.03
N LEU A 108 -19.37 25.13 16.81
CA LEU A 108 -20.25 25.59 15.73
C LEU A 108 -20.98 24.41 15.08
N VAL A 109 -20.20 23.45 14.59
CA VAL A 109 -20.69 22.30 13.82
C VAL A 109 -19.94 21.04 14.24
N LYS A 110 -20.70 19.97 14.54
CA LYS A 110 -20.15 18.62 14.77
C LYS A 110 -20.36 17.78 13.53
N LEU A 111 -19.28 17.26 12.96
CA LEU A 111 -19.34 16.37 11.80
C LEU A 111 -19.35 14.93 12.30
N ASN A 112 -20.48 14.26 12.07
CA ASN A 112 -20.68 12.87 12.45
C ASN A 112 -20.85 12.02 11.20
N LEU A 113 -20.20 10.87 11.21
CA LEU A 113 -20.40 9.85 10.22
C LEU A 113 -21.49 8.88 10.72
N VAL A 114 -22.62 8.81 10.01
CA VAL A 114 -23.76 7.98 10.44
C VAL A 114 -23.49 6.49 10.24
N ASN A 115 -22.89 6.14 9.10
CA ASN A 115 -22.54 4.77 8.74
C ASN A 115 -21.03 4.67 8.55
N PRO A 116 -20.38 3.57 8.97
CA PRO A 116 -18.95 3.41 8.79
C PRO A 116 -18.60 3.49 7.30
N ILE A 117 -17.47 4.12 6.99
CA ILE A 117 -16.93 4.11 5.63
C ILE A 117 -15.95 2.95 5.55
N THR A 118 -16.32 1.94 4.77
CA THR A 118 -15.43 0.84 4.40
C THR A 118 -14.79 1.19 3.08
N LEU A 119 -13.48 1.41 3.10
CA LEU A 119 -12.71 1.60 1.90
C LEU A 119 -12.33 0.24 1.33
N ASN A 120 -12.93 -0.10 0.20
CA ASN A 120 -12.47 -1.19 -0.63
C ASN A 120 -11.16 -0.75 -1.28
N SER A 121 -10.05 -0.80 -0.54
CA SER A 121 -8.75 -0.84 -1.21
C SER A 121 -8.72 -2.18 -1.93
N SER A 122 -8.87 -2.17 -3.25
CA SER A 122 -8.80 -3.36 -4.08
C SER A 122 -7.37 -3.89 -4.02
N SER A 123 -7.06 -4.67 -2.98
CA SER A 123 -5.73 -5.22 -2.69
C SER A 123 -5.85 -6.55 -1.97
N CYS A 124 -4.78 -7.33 -1.98
CA CYS A 124 -4.64 -8.56 -1.20
C CYS A 124 -3.46 -8.42 -0.23
N GLN A 125 -3.46 -9.22 0.83
CA GLN A 125 -2.27 -9.45 1.65
C GLN A 125 -1.32 -10.40 0.93
N THR A 126 -0.03 -10.05 0.88
CA THR A 126 0.99 -10.89 0.24
C THR A 126 2.12 -11.16 1.23
N PRO A 127 2.19 -12.36 1.83
CA PRO A 127 3.24 -12.70 2.78
C PRO A 127 4.61 -12.78 2.10
N GLU A 128 5.67 -12.68 2.91
CA GLU A 128 7.02 -12.95 2.45
C GLU A 128 7.16 -14.40 1.99
N VAL A 129 7.90 -14.61 0.90
CA VAL A 129 8.12 -15.93 0.29
C VAL A 129 9.55 -16.36 0.53
N SER A 130 9.73 -17.41 1.32
CA SER A 130 11.03 -18.08 1.50
C SER A 130 11.05 -19.41 0.73
N VAL A 131 11.98 -19.54 -0.21
CA VAL A 131 12.13 -20.74 -1.03
C VAL A 131 13.37 -21.50 -0.56
N ARG A 132 13.18 -22.71 -0.02
CA ARG A 132 14.29 -23.59 0.36
C ARG A 132 14.84 -24.28 -0.88
N MET A 133 15.93 -23.76 -1.41
CA MET A 133 16.53 -24.28 -2.64
C MET A 133 17.22 -25.64 -2.46
N GLY A 134 17.59 -26.00 -1.22
CA GLY A 134 18.36 -27.19 -0.87
C GLY A 134 19.82 -26.89 -0.52
N ASP A 135 20.46 -27.82 0.17
CA ASP A 135 21.83 -27.74 0.69
C ASP A 135 22.71 -28.94 0.30
N ASP A 136 22.17 -29.86 -0.49
CA ASP A 136 22.78 -31.14 -0.87
C ASP A 136 23.24 -31.19 -2.33
N TYR A 137 23.38 -30.03 -2.99
CA TYR A 137 23.89 -29.94 -4.35
C TYR A 137 25.35 -30.36 -4.43
N GLN A 138 25.65 -31.25 -5.36
CA GLN A 138 27.00 -31.62 -5.71
C GLN A 138 27.43 -30.93 -7.01
N LEU A 139 28.68 -30.45 -7.08
CA LEU A 139 29.16 -29.74 -8.27
C LEU A 139 29.02 -30.56 -9.56
N GLN A 140 29.10 -31.89 -9.46
CA GLN A 140 28.94 -32.82 -10.59
C GLN A 140 27.51 -32.84 -11.18
N GLU A 141 26.48 -32.43 -10.42
CA GLU A 141 25.11 -32.30 -10.94
C GLU A 141 25.00 -31.20 -11.99
N PHE A 142 25.92 -30.23 -11.98
CA PHE A 142 26.03 -29.20 -12.98
C PHE A 142 27.17 -29.59 -13.93
N SER A 143 26.88 -30.34 -14.99
CA SER A 143 27.87 -30.90 -15.92
C SER A 143 28.34 -29.90 -17.00
N LYS A 144 27.48 -28.96 -17.43
CA LYS A 144 27.79 -27.92 -18.42
C LYS A 144 27.09 -26.59 -18.13
N VAL A 145 27.59 -25.51 -18.73
CA VAL A 145 26.91 -24.20 -18.70
C VAL A 145 25.48 -24.36 -19.21
N GLY A 146 24.53 -23.80 -18.47
CA GLY A 146 23.10 -23.93 -18.75
C GLY A 146 22.36 -24.96 -17.90
N ASP A 147 23.07 -25.83 -17.17
CA ASP A 147 22.42 -26.86 -16.37
C ASP A 147 21.62 -26.29 -15.18
N THR A 148 20.45 -26.89 -14.98
CA THR A 148 19.50 -26.64 -13.90
C THR A 148 19.02 -27.97 -13.32
N PRO A 149 19.83 -28.66 -12.48
CA PRO A 149 19.58 -30.05 -12.11
C PRO A 149 18.30 -30.25 -11.31
N ARG A 150 17.82 -29.20 -10.62
CA ARG A 150 16.65 -29.25 -9.75
C ARG A 150 15.82 -27.98 -9.91
N THR A 151 14.50 -28.16 -10.05
CA THR A 151 13.53 -27.06 -10.11
C THR A 151 12.67 -27.11 -8.86
N ILE A 152 12.65 -26.01 -8.12
CA ILE A 152 11.88 -25.85 -6.90
C ILE A 152 10.66 -24.98 -7.20
N LYS A 153 9.47 -25.54 -7.03
CA LYS A 153 8.21 -24.81 -7.19
C LYS A 153 7.87 -24.05 -5.92
N PHE A 154 7.31 -22.85 -6.09
CA PHE A 154 6.84 -22.02 -4.99
C PHE A 154 5.70 -21.11 -5.45
N ASN A 155 4.98 -20.52 -4.49
CA ASN A 155 3.84 -19.66 -4.79
C ASN A 155 4.02 -18.28 -4.15
N ILE A 156 3.63 -17.23 -4.86
CA ILE A 156 3.32 -15.94 -4.23
C ILE A 156 1.84 -15.98 -3.84
N GLY A 157 1.57 -15.94 -2.53
CA GLY A 157 0.20 -15.95 -2.01
C GLY A 157 -0.46 -14.59 -2.09
N LEU A 158 -1.69 -14.53 -2.59
CA LEU A 158 -2.55 -13.35 -2.55
C LEU A 158 -3.73 -13.69 -1.64
N ASN A 159 -3.69 -13.26 -0.38
CA ASN A 159 -4.64 -13.65 0.66
C ASN A 159 -5.58 -12.51 1.00
N GLN A 160 -6.78 -12.82 1.53
CA GLN A 160 -7.75 -11.83 1.99
C GLN A 160 -8.00 -10.69 0.97
N CYS A 161 -8.09 -11.08 -0.31
CA CYS A 161 -8.33 -10.15 -1.41
C CYS A 161 -9.66 -9.42 -1.21
N GLN A 162 -9.62 -8.10 -1.23
CA GLN A 162 -10.80 -7.26 -1.12
C GLN A 162 -11.60 -7.26 -2.44
N THR A 163 -12.89 -6.93 -2.35
CA THR A 163 -13.75 -6.82 -3.53
C THR A 163 -13.38 -5.61 -4.40
N GLY A 164 -13.80 -5.65 -5.67
CA GLY A 164 -13.52 -4.58 -6.63
C GLY A 164 -12.19 -4.68 -7.38
N ILE A 165 -11.35 -5.67 -7.08
CA ILE A 165 -10.22 -6.04 -7.94
C ILE A 165 -10.80 -6.72 -9.18
N GLN A 166 -10.50 -6.19 -10.36
CA GLN A 166 -10.91 -6.74 -11.65
C GLN A 166 -9.79 -7.53 -12.30
N LYS A 167 -8.54 -7.10 -12.07
CA LYS A 167 -7.35 -7.71 -12.67
C LYS A 167 -6.16 -7.64 -11.72
N VAL A 168 -5.39 -8.72 -11.69
CA VAL A 168 -4.10 -8.76 -10.98
C VAL A 168 -2.97 -8.89 -11.99
N THR A 169 -1.95 -8.06 -11.80
CA THR A 169 -0.68 -8.17 -12.53
C THR A 169 0.48 -8.27 -11.55
N TYR A 170 1.57 -8.88 -11.98
CA TYR A 170 2.77 -9.00 -11.17
C TYR A 170 4.04 -8.81 -11.99
N SER A 171 5.13 -8.44 -11.34
CA SER A 171 6.47 -8.38 -11.94
C SER A 171 7.52 -8.80 -10.93
N LEU A 172 8.66 -9.28 -11.43
CA LEU A 172 9.83 -9.63 -10.62
C LEU A 172 10.99 -8.69 -10.94
N LYS A 173 11.68 -8.22 -9.90
CA LYS A 173 12.85 -7.36 -9.99
C LYS A 173 13.96 -7.94 -9.10
N ALA A 174 15.15 -8.13 -9.68
CA ALA A 174 16.30 -8.59 -8.93
C ALA A 174 16.71 -7.56 -7.87
N THR A 175 17.15 -8.04 -6.70
CA THR A 175 17.86 -7.19 -5.72
C THR A 175 19.37 -7.26 -5.89
N SER A 176 19.86 -8.34 -6.52
CA SER A 176 21.25 -8.52 -6.94
C SER A 176 21.45 -8.14 -8.41
N GLN A 177 22.68 -8.29 -8.91
CA GLN A 177 22.98 -8.07 -10.32
C GLN A 177 22.13 -8.98 -11.22
N VAL A 178 21.52 -8.39 -12.25
CA VAL A 178 20.85 -9.12 -13.32
C VAL A 178 21.91 -9.68 -14.27
N ILE A 179 21.89 -11.00 -14.48
CA ILE A 179 22.81 -11.68 -15.41
C ILE A 179 22.18 -11.80 -16.79
N ASP A 180 20.93 -12.24 -16.84
CA ASP A 180 20.14 -12.29 -18.06
C ASP A 180 18.70 -11.88 -17.75
N GLN A 181 18.35 -10.67 -18.15
CA GLN A 181 17.03 -10.10 -17.89
C GLN A 181 15.92 -10.88 -18.60
N LYS A 182 16.16 -11.37 -19.83
CA LYS A 182 15.15 -12.04 -20.65
C LYS A 182 14.87 -13.46 -20.14
N ASN A 183 15.92 -14.14 -19.68
CA ASN A 183 15.82 -15.51 -19.18
C ASN A 183 15.60 -15.60 -17.66
N GLY A 184 15.42 -14.48 -16.96
CA GLY A 184 15.13 -14.47 -15.53
C GLY A 184 16.30 -14.89 -14.65
N ILE A 185 17.54 -14.66 -15.09
CA ILE A 185 18.74 -15.12 -14.41
C ILE A 185 19.34 -13.97 -13.59
N VAL A 186 19.46 -14.19 -12.29
CA VAL A 186 20.05 -13.24 -11.33
C VAL A 186 21.31 -13.83 -10.71
N ALA A 187 22.22 -12.95 -10.31
CA ALA A 187 23.38 -13.32 -9.52
C ALA A 187 22.96 -13.74 -8.12
N LEU A 188 23.78 -14.59 -7.48
CA LEU A 188 23.68 -14.83 -6.04
C LEU A 188 23.98 -13.53 -5.28
N ASN A 189 23.46 -13.42 -4.05
CA ASN A 189 23.73 -12.31 -3.15
C ASN A 189 25.24 -12.17 -2.88
N SER A 190 25.71 -10.96 -2.59
CA SER A 190 27.14 -10.70 -2.35
C SER A 190 27.73 -11.45 -1.16
N SER A 191 26.90 -11.89 -0.22
CA SER A 191 27.30 -12.73 0.92
C SER A 191 27.43 -14.22 0.59
N SER A 192 27.01 -14.65 -0.60
CA SER A 192 27.10 -16.03 -1.08
C SER A 192 28.52 -16.36 -1.53
N THR A 193 29.03 -17.51 -1.12
CA THR A 193 30.41 -17.93 -1.43
C THR A 193 30.53 -18.82 -2.66
N ALA A 194 29.44 -19.47 -3.11
CA ALA A 194 29.45 -20.28 -4.31
C ALA A 194 29.80 -19.44 -5.56
N LYS A 195 30.57 -20.02 -6.49
CA LYS A 195 30.99 -19.35 -7.74
C LYS A 195 30.54 -20.13 -8.96
N GLY A 196 30.25 -19.39 -10.03
CA GLY A 196 29.80 -19.96 -11.31
C GLY A 196 28.33 -20.37 -11.36
N LEU A 197 27.53 -19.98 -10.35
CA LEU A 197 26.09 -20.23 -10.28
C LEU A 197 25.31 -18.91 -10.24
N GLY A 198 24.11 -18.93 -10.84
CA GLY A 198 23.06 -17.93 -10.67
C GLY A 198 21.75 -18.60 -10.25
N LEU A 199 20.72 -17.79 -10.00
CA LEU A 199 19.35 -18.27 -9.80
C LEU A 199 18.52 -17.91 -11.02
N LYS A 200 17.85 -18.91 -11.61
CA LYS A 200 16.91 -18.73 -12.72
C LYS A 200 15.48 -18.78 -12.18
N LEU A 201 14.69 -17.76 -12.49
CA LEU A 201 13.26 -17.65 -12.17
C LEU A 201 12.42 -18.03 -13.38
N MET A 202 11.39 -18.82 -13.15
CA MET A 202 10.52 -19.38 -14.17
C MET A 202 9.06 -19.37 -13.70
N ASP A 203 8.14 -19.51 -14.65
CA ASP A 203 6.75 -19.78 -14.34
C ASP A 203 6.54 -21.24 -13.91
N GLU A 204 5.29 -21.62 -13.66
CA GLU A 204 4.92 -22.99 -13.29
C GLU A 204 5.28 -24.03 -14.36
N ALA A 205 5.25 -23.64 -15.64
CA ALA A 205 5.55 -24.50 -16.78
C ALA A 205 7.07 -24.60 -17.06
N GLY A 206 7.91 -23.91 -16.26
CA GLY A 206 9.35 -23.87 -16.44
C GLY A 206 9.81 -22.91 -17.54
N GLN A 207 8.93 -22.03 -18.03
CA GLN A 207 9.31 -20.99 -18.98
C GLN A 207 10.01 -19.83 -18.25
N PRO A 208 11.04 -19.21 -18.85
CA PRO A 208 11.74 -18.10 -18.20
C PRO A 208 10.82 -16.91 -17.92
N ILE A 209 10.95 -16.31 -16.75
CA ILE A 209 10.31 -15.02 -16.45
C ILE A 209 11.31 -13.89 -16.66
N ALA A 210 11.00 -13.01 -17.62
CA ALA A 210 11.79 -11.82 -17.87
C ALA A 210 11.61 -10.80 -16.73
N LEU A 211 12.74 -10.34 -16.17
CA LEU A 211 12.73 -9.40 -15.06
C LEU A 211 12.28 -8.00 -15.53
N GLY A 212 11.55 -7.30 -14.67
CA GLY A 212 10.95 -6.00 -14.97
C GLY A 212 9.77 -6.04 -15.95
N THR A 213 9.37 -7.23 -16.41
CA THR A 213 8.19 -7.40 -17.26
C THR A 213 6.94 -7.59 -16.40
N THR A 214 5.85 -6.93 -16.79
CA THR A 214 4.54 -7.07 -16.13
C THR A 214 3.77 -8.23 -16.76
N TYR A 215 3.41 -9.21 -15.93
CA TYR A 215 2.62 -10.37 -16.30
C TYR A 215 1.20 -10.25 -15.75
N THR A 216 0.21 -10.69 -16.53
CA THR A 216 -1.17 -10.82 -16.04
C THR A 216 -1.32 -12.16 -15.33
N PHE A 217 -1.90 -12.14 -14.13
CA PHE A 217 -2.22 -13.37 -13.41
C PHE A 217 -3.61 -13.87 -13.82
N ASN A 218 -3.63 -14.83 -14.74
CA ASN A 218 -4.87 -15.39 -15.31
C ASN A 218 -5.65 -16.28 -14.33
N GLY A 219 -5.05 -16.68 -13.21
CA GLY A 219 -5.72 -17.46 -12.16
C GLY A 219 -6.60 -16.61 -11.22
N PHE A 220 -6.65 -15.29 -11.40
CA PHE A 220 -7.49 -14.41 -10.60
C PHE A 220 -8.95 -14.50 -11.03
N ASN A 221 -9.86 -14.48 -10.06
CA ASN A 221 -11.29 -14.31 -10.29
C ASN A 221 -11.88 -13.35 -9.24
N THR A 222 -12.99 -12.68 -9.57
CA THR A 222 -13.55 -11.62 -8.72
C THR A 222 -14.35 -12.15 -7.52
N SER A 223 -14.66 -13.45 -7.48
CA SER A 223 -15.45 -14.09 -6.42
C SER A 223 -14.60 -14.74 -5.33
N GLY A 224 -13.32 -15.03 -5.62
CA GLY A 224 -12.38 -15.64 -4.70
C GLY A 224 -11.71 -14.61 -3.78
N SER A 225 -11.31 -15.08 -2.60
CA SER A 225 -10.63 -14.25 -1.59
C SER A 225 -9.17 -14.63 -1.39
N SER A 226 -8.69 -15.71 -2.00
CA SER A 226 -7.31 -16.17 -1.89
C SER A 226 -6.84 -16.85 -3.17
N PHE A 227 -5.64 -16.51 -3.63
CA PHE A 227 -5.04 -16.99 -4.86
C PHE A 227 -3.56 -17.26 -4.69
N GLN A 228 -2.99 -18.01 -5.63
CA GLN A 228 -1.57 -18.32 -5.66
C GLN A 228 -1.05 -18.07 -7.07
N ILE A 229 0.02 -17.27 -7.19
CA ILE A 229 0.77 -17.14 -8.44
C ILE A 229 1.85 -18.22 -8.41
N PRO A 230 1.73 -19.29 -9.21
CA PRO A 230 2.68 -20.39 -9.20
C PRO A 230 3.92 -20.04 -10.01
N LEU A 231 5.07 -20.25 -9.39
CA LEU A 231 6.39 -19.95 -9.94
C LEU A 231 7.35 -21.10 -9.65
N SER A 232 8.51 -21.06 -10.30
CA SER A 232 9.59 -21.98 -9.99
C SER A 232 10.96 -21.31 -10.08
N ALA A 233 11.93 -21.87 -9.37
CA ALA A 233 13.32 -21.42 -9.39
C ALA A 233 14.28 -22.60 -9.50
N ALA A 234 15.43 -22.37 -10.11
CA ALA A 234 16.50 -23.36 -10.19
C ALA A 234 17.87 -22.65 -10.09
N TYR A 235 18.87 -23.30 -9.48
CA TYR A 235 20.24 -22.87 -9.70
C TYR A 235 20.63 -23.11 -11.16
N TYR A 236 21.38 -22.19 -11.73
CA TYR A 236 21.78 -22.18 -13.14
C TYR A 236 23.30 -22.07 -13.24
N ARG A 237 23.95 -23.01 -13.95
CA ARG A 237 25.40 -22.94 -14.18
C ARG A 237 25.75 -21.87 -15.21
N LEU A 238 26.53 -20.88 -14.77
CA LEU A 238 26.96 -19.72 -15.57
C LEU A 238 28.36 -19.87 -16.19
N ALA A 239 29.22 -20.68 -15.59
CA ALA A 239 30.64 -20.74 -15.97
C ALA A 239 31.19 -22.16 -15.96
N ASP A 240 32.33 -22.36 -16.64
CA ASP A 240 33.00 -23.66 -16.72
C ASP A 240 33.61 -24.08 -15.37
N LYS A 241 34.11 -23.14 -14.58
CA LYS A 241 34.62 -23.42 -13.24
C LYS A 241 33.54 -23.13 -12.19
N LEU A 242 33.27 -24.11 -11.35
CA LEU A 242 32.40 -23.97 -10.19
C LEU A 242 33.21 -24.03 -8.90
N GLU A 243 32.75 -23.31 -7.88
CA GLU A 243 33.26 -23.44 -6.51
C GLU A 243 32.07 -23.61 -5.56
N ALA A 244 32.19 -24.59 -4.65
CA ALA A 244 31.15 -24.86 -3.66
C ALA A 244 31.08 -23.75 -2.62
N GLY A 245 29.89 -23.52 -2.08
CA GLY A 245 29.66 -22.50 -1.07
C GLY A 245 28.18 -22.24 -0.84
N THR A 246 27.88 -21.20 -0.07
CA THR A 246 26.50 -20.73 0.13
C THR A 246 25.98 -20.06 -1.13
N ALA A 247 24.70 -20.25 -1.45
CA ALA A 247 24.09 -19.78 -2.69
C ALA A 247 22.72 -19.12 -2.46
N ASN A 248 22.68 -18.05 -1.67
CA ASN A 248 21.46 -17.29 -1.45
C ASN A 248 21.24 -16.24 -2.56
N ALA A 249 19.99 -15.98 -2.91
CA ALA A 249 19.59 -14.90 -3.81
C ALA A 249 18.29 -14.26 -3.31
N SER A 250 18.07 -12.99 -3.64
CA SER A 250 16.89 -12.24 -3.23
C SER A 250 16.27 -11.49 -4.41
N VAL A 251 14.94 -11.50 -4.49
CA VAL A 251 14.16 -10.89 -5.57
C VAL A 251 12.95 -10.19 -4.96
N THR A 252 12.66 -9.00 -5.46
CA THR A 252 11.43 -8.28 -5.11
C THR A 252 10.37 -8.59 -6.14
N PHE A 253 9.19 -9.00 -5.69
CA PHE A 253 8.01 -9.03 -6.55
C PHE A 253 7.16 -7.77 -6.29
N THR A 254 6.43 -7.32 -7.31
CA THR A 254 5.45 -6.24 -7.18
C THR A 254 4.14 -6.73 -7.76
N VAL A 255 3.05 -6.60 -7.00
CA VAL A 255 1.70 -6.97 -7.42
C VAL A 255 0.89 -5.69 -7.56
N ASN A 256 0.23 -5.53 -8.72
CA ASN A 256 -0.70 -4.45 -8.95
C ASN A 256 -2.12 -5.00 -9.08
N TYR A 257 -3.06 -4.30 -8.47
CA TYR A 257 -4.48 -4.59 -8.47
C TYR A 257 -5.21 -3.48 -9.23
N LEU A 258 -5.97 -3.86 -10.25
CA LEU A 258 -6.67 -2.98 -11.19
C LEU A 258 -8.16 -3.30 -11.21
#